data_AF-A0A9D4XE73-F1
#
_entry.id   AF-A0A9D4XE73-F1
#
_cell.length_a   1.000
_cell.length_b   1.000
_cell.length_c   1.000
_cell.angle_alpha   90.00
_cell.angle_beta   90.00
_cell.angle_gamma   90.00
#
_symmetry.space_group_name_H-M   'P 1'
#
loop_
_entity.id
_entity.type
_entity.pdbx_description
1 polymer ?
#
loop_
_entity_poly.entity_id
_entity_poly.type
_entity_poly.pdbx_seq_one_letter_code
_entity_poly.pdbx_strand_id
1 'polypeptide(L)'
;MDFKVRVRHLLKGKYVNLKSFTPLTFTFPELLKIQGMHEFITDNGNIYPDLVKSFLNHFTLNLNDNDKHMLFATVRDCEIETNLGMLAASLRIPYSGIFLRKGVNHVDGKWAKYDKMEYYYSICRFPRVVIVSGQRTSRTLCYAKILSVDDRMLHYVICHVLLPKDSNLSQIDDLEMQVMFAVKNKIKVN
;
A
#
# COMPACT_ATOMS: atom_id res chain seq x y z
N MET A 1 2.52 -2.45 -22.54
CA MET A 1 1.19 -2.96 -22.13
C MET A 1 0.24 -1.78 -22.18
N ASP A 2 -0.67 -1.74 -23.14
CA ASP A 2 -1.71 -0.71 -23.17
C ASP A 2 -2.76 -1.02 -22.10
N PHE A 3 -2.74 -0.27 -21.01
CA PHE A 3 -3.79 -0.31 -20.00
C PHE A 3 -5.09 0.24 -20.62
N LYS A 4 -5.93 -0.62 -21.19
CA LYS A 4 -7.28 -0.25 -21.62
C LYS A 4 -8.18 -0.05 -20.39
N VAL A 5 -8.05 1.11 -19.73
CA VAL A 5 -8.88 1.56 -18.60
C VAL A 5 -10.30 1.95 -19.05
N ARG A 6 -10.55 2.01 -20.37
CA ARG A 6 -11.74 2.61 -21.03
C ARG A 6 -13.13 2.13 -20.57
N VAL A 7 -13.28 1.00 -19.88
CA VAL A 7 -14.60 0.45 -19.47
C VAL A 7 -14.73 0.17 -17.96
N ARG A 8 -13.69 0.43 -17.14
CA ARG A 8 -13.78 0.11 -15.70
C ARG A 8 -14.48 1.23 -14.92
N HIS A 9 -15.40 0.85 -14.04
CA HIS A 9 -15.94 1.78 -13.04
C HIS A 9 -14.82 2.17 -12.07
N LEU A 10 -14.79 3.46 -11.70
CA LEU A 10 -13.88 3.91 -10.65
C LEU A 10 -14.28 3.22 -9.34
N LEU A 11 -13.32 2.62 -8.67
CA LEU A 11 -13.52 2.13 -7.31
C LEU A 11 -13.81 3.34 -6.42
N LYS A 12 -14.84 3.23 -5.59
CA LYS A 12 -15.14 4.26 -4.60
C LYS A 12 -13.96 4.33 -3.62
N GLY A 13 -13.34 5.50 -3.51
CA GLY A 13 -12.30 5.76 -2.54
C GLY A 13 -12.80 5.45 -1.12
N LYS A 14 -11.95 4.80 -0.33
CA LYS A 14 -12.21 4.50 1.07
C LYS A 14 -11.23 5.30 1.92
N TYR A 15 -11.67 5.69 3.10
CA TYR A 15 -10.88 6.42 4.07
C TYR A 15 -11.06 5.81 5.46
N VAL A 16 -10.15 6.12 6.36
CA VAL A 16 -10.11 5.59 7.72
C VAL A 16 -10.48 6.67 8.70
N ASN A 17 -11.36 6.37 9.66
CA ASN A 17 -11.52 7.20 10.85
C ASN A 17 -10.56 6.71 11.94
N LEU A 18 -9.35 7.26 11.99
CA LEU A 18 -8.34 6.86 12.99
C LEU A 18 -8.79 7.08 14.44
N LYS A 19 -9.73 8.01 14.69
CA LYS A 19 -10.26 8.28 16.04
C LYS A 19 -11.10 7.12 16.60
N SER A 20 -11.56 6.22 15.74
CA SER A 20 -12.29 5.02 16.15
C SER A 20 -11.40 3.94 16.77
N PHE A 21 -10.07 4.10 16.72
CA PHE A 21 -9.10 3.13 17.23
C PHE A 21 -8.38 3.68 18.46
N THR A 22 -8.62 3.08 19.62
CA THR A 22 -8.01 3.52 20.89
C THR A 22 -6.54 3.10 20.99
N PRO A 23 -5.61 4.00 21.38
CA PRO A 23 -4.18 3.69 21.48
C PRO A 23 -3.81 2.56 22.46
N LEU A 24 -4.65 2.31 23.47
CA LEU A 24 -4.49 1.20 24.42
C LEU A 24 -4.66 -0.18 23.77
N THR A 25 -5.37 -0.24 22.64
CA THR A 25 -5.74 -1.50 21.96
C THR A 25 -5.05 -1.64 20.61
N PHE A 26 -4.83 -0.53 19.91
CA PHE A 26 -4.32 -0.51 18.55
C PHE A 26 -3.03 0.30 18.46
N THR A 27 -2.00 -0.29 17.86
CA THR A 27 -0.71 0.38 17.61
C THR A 27 -0.59 0.89 16.18
N PHE A 28 -1.31 0.28 15.24
CA PHE A 28 -1.23 0.64 13.82
C PHE A 28 -1.52 2.12 13.50
N PRO A 29 -2.45 2.85 14.18
CA PRO A 29 -2.73 4.24 13.86
C PRO A 29 -1.50 5.13 14.06
N GLU A 30 -0.76 4.93 15.16
CA GLU A 30 0.46 5.67 15.44
C GLU A 30 1.60 5.29 14.49
N LEU A 31 1.69 4.01 14.10
CA LEU A 31 2.67 3.58 13.10
C LEU A 31 2.43 4.26 11.74
N LEU A 32 1.17 4.38 11.31
CA LEU A 32 0.82 5.09 10.06
C LEU A 32 1.08 6.61 10.16
N LYS A 33 0.89 7.21 11.34
CA LYS A 33 1.29 8.62 11.59
C LYS A 33 2.80 8.82 11.49
N ILE A 34 3.59 7.94 12.10
CA ILE A 34 5.06 7.96 12.02
C ILE A 34 5.53 7.85 10.57
N GLN A 35 4.82 7.08 9.74
CA GLN A 35 5.06 6.95 8.31
C GLN A 35 4.52 8.13 7.49
N GLY A 36 3.94 9.15 8.10
CA GLY A 36 3.39 10.31 7.40
C GLY A 36 2.11 10.04 6.60
N MET A 37 1.47 8.89 6.78
CA MET A 37 0.33 8.48 5.94
C MET A 37 -1.03 8.95 6.45
N HIS A 38 -1.08 9.51 7.66
CA HIS A 38 -2.33 9.82 8.36
C HIS A 38 -3.21 10.83 7.63
N GLU A 39 -2.66 11.85 6.99
CA GLU A 39 -3.45 12.81 6.20
C GLU A 39 -4.08 12.13 4.99
N PHE A 40 -3.30 11.37 4.23
CA PHE A 40 -3.76 10.68 3.04
C PHE A 40 -4.86 9.64 3.32
N ILE A 41 -4.66 8.77 4.33
CA ILE A 41 -5.63 7.69 4.61
C ILE A 41 -6.92 8.18 5.26
N THR A 42 -6.91 9.39 5.82
CA THR A 42 -8.10 10.03 6.42
C THR A 42 -8.76 11.02 5.45
N ASP A 43 -8.16 11.27 4.28
CA ASP A 43 -8.67 12.22 3.30
C ASP A 43 -10.01 11.75 2.75
N ASN A 44 -11.01 12.61 2.92
CA ASN A 44 -12.37 12.37 2.51
C ASN A 44 -12.94 13.68 1.98
N GLY A 45 -13.12 13.73 0.67
CA GLY A 45 -13.59 14.91 -0.01
C GLY A 45 -14.43 14.56 -1.23
N ASN A 46 -15.05 15.58 -1.80
CA ASN A 46 -15.75 15.43 -3.05
C ASN A 46 -14.73 15.18 -4.16
N ILE A 47 -14.98 14.13 -4.94
CA ILE A 47 -14.21 13.84 -6.15
C ILE A 47 -15.05 14.20 -7.36
N TYR A 48 -14.38 14.56 -8.46
CA TYR A 48 -15.01 14.69 -9.78
C TYR A 48 -14.72 13.41 -10.58
N PRO A 49 -15.62 12.40 -10.57
CA PRO A 49 -15.31 11.06 -11.08
C PRO A 49 -14.90 11.08 -12.55
N ASP A 50 -15.54 11.93 -13.36
CA ASP A 50 -15.22 12.03 -14.79
C ASP A 50 -13.81 12.58 -15.04
N LEU A 51 -13.37 13.56 -14.23
CA LEU A 51 -12.01 14.11 -14.31
C LEU A 51 -10.99 13.08 -13.84
N VAL A 52 -11.24 12.41 -12.72
CA VAL A 52 -10.37 11.33 -12.22
C VAL A 52 -10.24 10.21 -13.25
N LYS A 53 -11.35 9.81 -13.87
CA LYS A 53 -11.36 8.79 -14.91
C LYS A 53 -10.59 9.25 -16.15
N SER A 54 -10.79 10.50 -16.59
CA SER A 54 -10.03 11.08 -17.70
C SER A 54 -8.54 11.12 -17.41
N PHE A 55 -8.15 11.54 -16.20
CA PHE A 55 -6.77 11.55 -15.74
C PHE A 55 -6.15 10.15 -15.82
N LEU A 56 -6.78 9.16 -15.19
CA LEU A 56 -6.26 7.78 -15.17
C LEU A 56 -6.24 7.11 -16.55
N ASN A 57 -7.14 7.49 -17.47
CA ASN A 57 -7.16 6.95 -18.84
C ASN A 57 -6.03 7.48 -19.72
N HIS A 58 -5.55 8.71 -19.47
CA HIS A 58 -4.48 9.35 -20.22
C HIS A 58 -3.16 9.41 -19.44
N PHE A 59 -3.15 8.82 -18.25
CA PHE A 59 -1.97 8.72 -17.40
C PHE A 59 -0.91 7.87 -18.10
N THR A 60 0.29 8.43 -18.23
CA THR A 60 1.48 7.73 -18.70
C THR A 60 2.64 8.02 -17.75
N LEU A 61 3.49 7.01 -17.56
CA LEU A 61 4.68 7.11 -16.73
C LEU A 61 5.89 6.70 -17.59
N ASN A 62 6.75 7.67 -17.89
CA ASN A 62 7.92 7.50 -18.74
C ASN A 62 9.20 7.78 -17.94
N LEU A 63 10.34 7.37 -18.48
CA LEU A 63 11.65 7.83 -18.02
C LEU A 63 12.05 9.04 -18.87
N ASN A 64 12.63 10.06 -18.23
CA ASN A 64 13.33 11.12 -18.95
C ASN A 64 14.79 10.71 -19.24
N ASP A 65 15.52 11.60 -19.93
CA ASP A 65 16.92 11.38 -20.31
C ASP A 65 17.88 11.14 -19.13
N ASN A 66 17.45 11.43 -17.89
CA ASN A 66 18.20 11.21 -16.67
C ASN A 66 17.69 9.98 -15.87
N ASP A 67 16.97 9.06 -16.51
CA ASP A 67 16.35 7.89 -15.89
C ASP A 67 15.40 8.21 -14.72
N LYS A 68 14.81 9.42 -14.70
CA LYS A 68 13.82 9.81 -13.69
C LYS A 68 12.40 9.61 -14.23
N HIS A 69 11.55 9.04 -13.39
CA HIS A 69 10.13 8.85 -13.70
C HIS A 69 9.39 10.20 -13.81
N MET A 70 8.82 10.45 -14.99
CA MET A 70 7.96 11.57 -15.32
C MET A 70 6.55 11.07 -15.65
N LEU A 71 5.55 11.80 -15.19
CA LEU A 71 4.14 11.53 -15.36
C LEU A 71 3.57 12.56 -16.34
N PHE A 72 2.87 12.07 -17.35
CA PHE A 72 2.12 12.89 -18.29
C PHE A 72 0.66 12.44 -18.33
N ALA A 73 -0.28 13.39 -18.31
CA ALA A 73 -1.69 13.14 -18.54
C ALA A 73 -2.35 14.34 -19.22
N THR A 74 -3.35 14.09 -20.07
CA THR A 74 -4.17 15.16 -20.67
C THR A 74 -5.61 15.04 -20.19
N VAL A 75 -6.15 16.09 -19.58
CA VAL A 75 -7.52 16.12 -19.04
C VAL A 75 -8.21 17.38 -19.50
N ARG A 76 -9.27 17.25 -20.33
CA ARG A 76 -9.99 18.39 -20.92
C ARG A 76 -9.05 19.43 -21.55
N ASP A 77 -8.13 18.95 -22.39
CA ASP A 77 -7.11 19.76 -23.08
C ASP A 77 -6.11 20.48 -22.16
N CYS A 78 -6.14 20.20 -20.84
CA CYS A 78 -5.06 20.57 -19.94
C CYS A 78 -4.01 19.45 -19.87
N GLU A 79 -2.79 19.78 -20.27
CA GLU A 79 -1.63 18.91 -20.08
C GLU A 79 -1.11 19.03 -18.65
N ILE A 80 -0.91 17.88 -18.01
CA ILE A 80 -0.34 17.75 -16.67
C ILE A 80 0.98 17.01 -16.83
N GLU A 81 2.07 17.71 -16.56
CA GLU A 81 3.41 17.15 -16.45
C GLU A 81 3.88 17.27 -15.01
N THR A 82 4.31 16.17 -14.42
CA THR A 82 4.86 16.17 -13.06
C THR A 82 5.84 15.01 -12.86
N ASN A 83 6.59 15.02 -11.76
CA ASN A 83 7.38 13.87 -11.34
C ASN A 83 6.75 13.20 -10.10
N LEU A 84 7.18 11.99 -9.77
CA LEU A 84 6.63 11.24 -8.64
C LEU A 84 6.78 11.97 -7.29
N GLY A 85 7.84 12.76 -7.10
CA GLY A 85 8.05 13.53 -5.86
C GLY A 85 7.08 14.70 -5.72
N MET A 86 6.82 15.42 -6.82
CA MET A 86 5.81 16.49 -6.85
C MET A 86 4.40 15.92 -6.67
N LEU A 87 4.08 14.80 -7.33
CA LEU A 87 2.81 14.10 -7.12
C LEU A 87 2.64 13.69 -5.65
N ALA A 88 3.66 13.08 -5.06
CA ALA A 88 3.65 12.70 -3.65
C ALA A 88 3.44 13.90 -2.73
N ALA A 89 4.10 15.03 -3.01
CA ALA A 89 3.89 16.28 -2.27
C ALA A 89 2.44 16.79 -2.40
N SER A 90 1.84 16.75 -3.59
CA SER A 90 0.43 17.12 -3.79
C SER A 90 -0.54 16.20 -3.03
N LEU A 91 -0.19 14.93 -2.87
CA LEU A 91 -0.95 13.95 -2.08
C LEU A 91 -0.61 13.97 -0.58
N ARG A 92 0.36 14.80 -0.16
CA ARG A 92 0.85 14.88 1.22
C ARG A 92 1.34 13.53 1.75
N ILE A 93 1.96 12.74 0.87
CA ILE A 93 2.61 11.47 1.23
C ILE A 93 4.14 11.63 1.19
N PRO A 94 4.90 10.99 2.09
CA PRO A 94 6.35 11.06 2.06
C PRO A 94 6.95 10.41 0.80
N TYR A 95 8.03 11.00 0.28
CA TYR A 95 8.77 10.50 -0.88
C TYR A 95 10.28 10.54 -0.61
N SER A 96 10.71 9.82 0.44
CA SER A 96 12.11 9.77 0.89
C SER A 96 12.55 8.36 1.29
N GLY A 97 11.70 7.37 1.02
CA GLY A 97 11.93 5.98 1.29
C GLY A 97 12.45 5.21 0.08
N ILE A 98 12.49 3.89 0.23
CA ILE A 98 12.79 2.97 -0.86
C ILE A 98 11.54 2.67 -1.69
N PHE A 99 11.71 2.32 -2.96
CA PHE A 99 10.61 1.83 -3.79
C PHE A 99 10.37 0.35 -3.55
N LEU A 100 9.18 0.02 -3.05
CA LEU A 100 8.73 -1.36 -3.01
C LEU A 100 8.22 -1.76 -4.39
N ARG A 101 8.61 -2.96 -4.84
CA ARG A 101 8.14 -3.53 -6.10
C ARG A 101 7.86 -5.01 -5.92
N LYS A 102 6.74 -5.47 -6.49
CA LYS A 102 6.38 -6.88 -6.47
C LYS A 102 7.52 -7.72 -7.07
N GLY A 103 7.93 -8.76 -6.35
CA GLY A 103 9.01 -9.66 -6.76
C GLY A 103 10.44 -9.14 -6.49
N VAL A 104 10.60 -7.96 -5.88
CA VAL A 104 11.91 -7.46 -5.45
C VAL A 104 12.08 -7.70 -3.96
N ASN A 105 13.17 -8.37 -3.59
CA ASN A 105 13.59 -8.53 -2.20
C ASN A 105 14.63 -7.46 -1.87
N HIS A 106 14.42 -6.75 -0.75
CA HIS A 106 15.40 -5.83 -0.20
C HIS A 106 16.28 -6.61 0.77
N VAL A 107 17.60 -6.57 0.61
CA VAL A 107 18.54 -7.37 1.40
C VAL A 107 19.35 -6.56 2.40
N ASP A 108 19.25 -5.23 2.34
CA ASP A 108 20.11 -4.33 3.11
C ASP A 108 19.43 -3.76 4.36
N GLY A 109 20.25 -3.43 5.36
CA GLY A 109 19.83 -2.73 6.57
C GLY A 109 18.73 -3.46 7.34
N LYS A 110 17.61 -2.76 7.62
CA LYS A 110 16.47 -3.34 8.35
C LYS A 110 15.77 -4.47 7.57
N TRP A 111 15.94 -4.53 6.24
CA TRP A 111 15.34 -5.57 5.40
C TRP A 111 16.09 -6.90 5.43
N ALA A 112 17.35 -6.92 5.88
CA ALA A 112 18.11 -8.17 6.03
C ALA A 112 17.41 -9.19 6.97
N LYS A 113 16.51 -8.72 7.83
CA LYS A 113 15.70 -9.54 8.75
C LYS A 113 14.35 -9.97 8.16
N TYR A 114 14.03 -9.55 6.94
CA TYR A 114 12.76 -9.84 6.32
C TYR A 114 12.78 -11.21 5.64
N ASP A 115 12.20 -12.20 6.32
CA ASP A 115 11.65 -13.38 5.68
C ASP A 115 10.12 -13.29 5.72
N LYS A 116 9.48 -13.48 4.56
CA LYS A 116 8.02 -13.32 4.42
C LYS A 116 7.26 -14.22 5.39
N MET A 117 7.65 -15.49 5.51
CA MET A 117 6.92 -16.48 6.29
C MET A 117 7.20 -16.31 7.78
N GLU A 118 8.46 -16.09 8.16
CA GLU A 118 8.81 -15.78 9.55
C GLU A 118 8.09 -14.53 10.04
N TYR A 119 8.06 -13.47 9.23
CA TYR A 119 7.35 -12.25 9.57
C TYR A 119 5.83 -12.50 9.66
N TYR A 120 5.23 -13.19 8.69
CA TYR A 120 3.81 -13.53 8.73
C TYR A 120 3.42 -14.29 10.01
N TYR A 121 4.22 -15.28 10.42
CA TYR A 121 3.98 -15.98 11.68
C TYR A 121 4.12 -15.06 12.89
N SER A 122 5.08 -14.13 12.88
CA SER A 122 5.29 -13.18 13.98
C SER A 122 4.08 -12.28 14.28
N ILE A 123 3.24 -12.00 13.27
CA ILE A 123 2.04 -11.17 13.38
C ILE A 123 0.73 -11.98 13.50
N CYS A 124 0.81 -13.31 13.52
CA CYS A 124 -0.33 -14.20 13.76
C CYS A 124 -0.74 -14.21 15.24
N ARG A 125 -2.04 -14.39 15.51
CA ARG A 125 -2.56 -14.50 16.90
C ARG A 125 -2.00 -15.71 17.65
N PHE A 126 -1.81 -16.83 16.96
CA PHE A 126 -1.34 -18.11 17.54
C PHE A 126 -0.27 -18.77 16.65
N PRO A 127 0.97 -18.24 16.62
CA PRO A 127 1.99 -18.64 15.65
C PRO A 127 2.31 -20.13 15.69
N ARG A 128 2.41 -20.73 16.88
CA ARG A 128 2.75 -22.15 17.05
C ARG A 128 1.74 -23.07 16.38
N VAL A 129 0.45 -22.78 16.51
CA VAL A 129 -0.62 -23.58 15.89
C VAL A 129 -0.53 -23.51 14.37
N VAL A 130 -0.28 -22.32 13.82
CA VAL A 130 -0.15 -22.11 12.37
C VAL A 130 1.05 -22.89 11.82
N ILE A 131 2.21 -22.80 12.49
CA ILE A 131 3.43 -23.51 12.09
C ILE A 131 3.23 -25.04 12.13
N VAL A 132 2.62 -25.58 13.19
CA VAL A 132 2.39 -27.02 13.38
C VAL A 132 1.36 -27.57 12.38
N SER A 133 0.36 -26.77 11.99
CA SER A 133 -0.68 -27.18 11.04
C SER A 133 -0.22 -27.38 9.58
N GLY A 134 1.09 -27.34 9.30
CA GLY A 134 1.63 -27.73 7.99
C GLY A 134 1.63 -26.64 6.91
N GLN A 135 1.43 -25.36 7.26
CA GLN A 135 1.55 -24.23 6.32
C GLN A 135 3.01 -23.95 5.84
N ARG A 136 3.91 -24.93 5.93
CA ARG A 136 5.33 -24.84 5.48
C ARG A 136 5.58 -25.35 4.06
N THR A 137 4.54 -25.58 3.25
CA THR A 137 4.71 -25.98 1.84
C THR A 137 4.69 -24.77 0.92
N SER A 138 5.82 -24.47 0.27
CA SER A 138 6.15 -23.68 -0.95
C SER A 138 5.16 -22.70 -1.64
N ARG A 139 3.83 -22.76 -1.43
CA ARG A 139 2.80 -21.86 -1.99
C ARG A 139 1.82 -21.35 -0.92
N THR A 140 2.28 -21.12 0.30
CA THR A 140 1.41 -20.79 1.43
C THR A 140 0.71 -19.45 1.23
N LEU A 141 -0.60 -19.52 0.94
CA LEU A 141 -1.48 -18.35 0.94
C LEU A 141 -1.52 -17.77 2.37
N CYS A 142 -1.12 -16.51 2.51
CA CYS A 142 -1.20 -15.79 3.77
C CYS A 142 -2.60 -15.17 3.90
N TYR A 143 -3.30 -15.38 5.01
CA TYR A 143 -4.66 -14.89 5.22
C TYR A 143 -4.74 -13.96 6.42
N ALA A 144 -5.39 -12.81 6.25
CA ALA A 144 -5.56 -11.80 7.28
C ALA A 144 -6.36 -12.29 8.50
N LYS A 145 -7.23 -13.31 8.33
CA LYS A 145 -8.11 -13.84 9.39
C LYS A 145 -7.37 -14.46 10.58
N ILE A 146 -6.11 -14.87 10.41
CA ILE A 146 -5.31 -15.47 11.49
C ILE A 146 -4.36 -14.48 12.16
N LEU A 147 -4.23 -13.26 11.60
CA LEU A 147 -3.47 -12.18 12.20
C LEU A 147 -4.05 -11.76 13.55
N SER A 148 -3.20 -11.12 14.35
CA SER A 148 -3.66 -10.32 15.49
C SER A 148 -4.71 -9.29 15.03
N VAL A 149 -5.57 -8.83 15.94
CA VAL A 149 -6.63 -7.88 15.56
C VAL A 149 -6.02 -6.56 15.09
N ASP A 150 -4.94 -6.10 15.73
CA ASP A 150 -4.21 -4.89 15.36
C ASP A 150 -3.57 -5.01 13.96
N ASP A 151 -2.89 -6.12 13.68
CA ASP A 151 -2.27 -6.37 12.38
C ASP A 151 -3.30 -6.58 11.27
N ARG A 152 -4.45 -7.18 11.58
CA ARG A 152 -5.56 -7.31 10.63
C ARG A 152 -6.14 -5.95 10.26
N MET A 153 -6.26 -5.03 11.22
CA MET A 153 -6.72 -3.67 10.94
C MET A 153 -5.72 -2.90 10.09
N LEU A 154 -4.42 -3.02 10.38
CA LEU A 154 -3.37 -2.47 9.51
C LEU A 154 -3.50 -3.00 8.07
N HIS A 155 -3.64 -4.32 7.92
CA HIS A 155 -3.83 -4.94 6.61
C HIS A 155 -5.07 -4.41 5.89
N TYR A 156 -6.20 -4.24 6.59
CA TYR A 156 -7.41 -3.67 5.99
C TYR A 156 -7.21 -2.25 5.50
N VAL A 157 -6.48 -1.40 6.23
CA VAL A 157 -6.14 -0.05 5.75
C VAL A 157 -5.30 -0.15 4.48
N ILE A 158 -4.31 -1.05 4.45
CA ILE A 158 -3.46 -1.24 3.28
C ILE A 158 -4.28 -1.70 2.07
N CYS A 159 -5.02 -2.80 2.16
CA CYS A 159 -5.69 -3.40 1.00
C CYS A 159 -6.98 -2.67 0.54
N HIS A 160 -7.51 -1.76 1.35
CA HIS A 160 -8.71 -0.99 0.99
C HIS A 160 -8.44 0.47 0.66
N VAL A 161 -7.36 1.07 1.17
CA VAL A 161 -7.08 2.50 1.04
C VAL A 161 -5.78 2.73 0.28
N LEU A 162 -4.67 2.13 0.73
CA LEU A 162 -3.34 2.41 0.15
C LEU A 162 -3.07 1.65 -1.14
N LEU A 163 -3.34 0.34 -1.13
CA LEU A 163 -3.12 -0.60 -2.23
C LEU A 163 -4.43 -1.34 -2.53
N PRO A 164 -5.49 -0.63 -2.97
CA PRO A 164 -6.73 -1.27 -3.35
C PRO A 164 -6.48 -2.27 -4.48
N LYS A 165 -6.92 -3.50 -4.27
CA LYS A 165 -6.81 -4.58 -5.26
C LYS A 165 -8.17 -5.17 -5.60
N ASP A 166 -8.26 -5.75 -6.79
CA ASP A 166 -9.43 -6.47 -7.31
C ASP A 166 -9.43 -7.97 -6.97
N SER A 167 -8.37 -8.45 -6.30
CA SER A 167 -8.22 -9.83 -5.86
C SER A 167 -8.77 -10.04 -4.43
N ASN A 168 -8.57 -11.24 -3.86
CA ASN A 168 -9.08 -11.58 -2.54
C ASN A 168 -8.48 -10.69 -1.44
N LEU A 169 -9.29 -9.78 -0.89
CA LEU A 169 -8.93 -8.83 0.17
C LEU A 169 -8.65 -9.49 1.53
N SER A 170 -8.99 -10.78 1.69
CA SER A 170 -8.63 -11.56 2.88
C SER A 170 -7.25 -12.22 2.76
N GLN A 171 -6.72 -12.34 1.54
CA GLN A 171 -5.39 -12.87 1.30
C GLN A 171 -4.39 -11.71 1.29
N ILE A 172 -3.21 -11.93 1.87
CA ILE A 172 -2.10 -10.96 1.90
C ILE A 172 -1.13 -11.33 0.78
N ASP A 173 -0.85 -10.38 -0.12
CA ASP A 173 0.16 -10.52 -1.16
C ASP A 173 1.55 -10.08 -0.67
N ASP A 174 2.57 -10.29 -1.51
CA ASP A 174 3.96 -9.97 -1.16
C ASP A 174 4.18 -8.48 -0.91
N LEU A 175 3.53 -7.61 -1.69
CA LEU A 175 3.70 -6.17 -1.58
C LEU A 175 3.01 -5.66 -0.31
N GLU A 176 1.79 -6.11 -0.03
CA GLU A 176 1.09 -5.82 1.21
C GLU A 176 1.89 -6.29 2.43
N MET A 177 2.47 -7.49 2.37
CA MET A 177 3.32 -8.02 3.45
C MET A 177 4.58 -7.16 3.67
N GLN A 178 5.24 -6.73 2.60
CA GLN A 178 6.38 -5.82 2.67
C GLN A 178 5.98 -4.45 3.26
N VAL A 179 4.83 -3.89 2.86
CA VAL A 179 4.31 -2.64 3.43
C VAL A 179 4.01 -2.80 4.91
N MET A 180 3.35 -3.88 5.32
CA MET A 180 3.11 -4.17 6.75
C MET A 180 4.42 -4.25 7.53
N PHE A 181 5.42 -4.95 7.00
CA PHE A 181 6.74 -5.05 7.61
C PHE A 181 7.40 -3.68 7.75
N ALA A 182 7.38 -2.86 6.70
CA ALA A 182 7.96 -1.53 6.69
C ALA A 182 7.28 -0.61 7.72
N VAL A 183 5.95 -0.61 7.77
CA VAL A 183 5.16 0.17 8.74
C VAL A 183 5.52 -0.23 10.17
N LYS A 184 5.49 -1.53 10.50
CA LYS A 184 5.82 -2.02 11.85
C LYS A 184 7.26 -1.75 12.27
N ASN A 185 8.20 -1.81 11.33
CA ASN A 185 9.63 -1.59 11.59
C ASN A 185 10.10 -0.14 11.39
N LYS A 186 9.16 0.79 11.14
CA LYS A 186 9.44 2.22 10.91
C LYS A 186 10.50 2.40 9.81
N ILE A 187 10.34 1.65 8.72
CA ILE A 187 11.16 1.77 7.50
C ILE A 187 10.42 2.70 6.55
N LYS A 188 11.10 3.73 6.04
CA LYS A 188 10.52 4.65 5.07
C LYS A 188 10.42 3.97 3.70
N VAL A 189 9.25 4.00 3.10
CA VAL A 189 8.95 3.47 1.76
C VAL A 189 8.19 4.52 0.95
N ASN A 190 8.34 4.50 -0.37
CA ASN A 190 7.61 5.36 -1.33
C ASN A 190 6.44 4.61 -1.96
#